data_AF-A0A7J0GFA6-F1
#
_entry.id   AF-A0A7J0GFA6-F1
#
_cell.length_a   1.000
_cell.length_b   1.000
_cell.length_c   1.000
_cell.angle_alpha   90.00
_cell.angle_beta   90.00
_cell.angle_gamma   90.00
#
_symmetry.space_group_name_H-M   'P 1'
#
loop_
_entity.id
_entity.type
_entity.pdbx_description
1 polymer ?
#
loop_
_entity_poly.entity_id
_entity_poly.type
_entity_poly.pdbx_seq_one_letter_code
_entity_poly.pdbx_strand_id
1 'polypeptide(L)'
;MGVDSSDRVTPTSLEERIELVGKLYKQVLKRSELRDELFAQVSKQTRNNPDRQYLIRAWELMYLCASCMPPSKDIGGFLSEYVHNVAHNVNTDPDIQALALNTLNALKHSVKAGPRHTIPVREEIEALLIGKKLTTIVFFLDETFEEITYGMTTTVADAVEASCSSFKAAWRRSCSQSL
;
A
#
# COMPACT_ATOMS: atom_id res chain seq x y z
N MET A 1 -16.40 45.38 -5.55
CA MET A 1 -15.50 44.31 -6.02
C MET A 1 -15.84 43.08 -5.20
N GLY A 2 -16.57 42.13 -5.77
CA GLY A 2 -16.95 40.90 -5.08
C GLY A 2 -15.74 39.98 -5.00
N VAL A 3 -15.38 39.58 -3.78
CA VAL A 3 -14.42 38.51 -3.51
C VAL A 3 -15.16 37.18 -3.60
N ASP A 4 -15.30 36.64 -4.81
CA ASP A 4 -15.58 35.21 -4.97
C ASP A 4 -14.28 34.47 -4.67
N SER A 5 -14.15 33.97 -3.45
CA SER A 5 -13.06 33.06 -3.07
C SER A 5 -13.58 32.06 -2.06
N SER A 6 -14.60 31.33 -2.49
CA SER A 6 -14.91 30.01 -1.96
C SER A 6 -14.78 29.04 -3.13
N ASP A 7 -13.55 28.85 -3.62
CA ASP A 7 -13.18 27.63 -4.35
C ASP A 7 -13.35 26.47 -3.36
N ARG A 8 -14.60 26.02 -3.21
CA ARG A 8 -14.91 24.70 -2.64
C ARG A 8 -14.28 23.71 -3.60
N VAL A 9 -13.04 23.33 -3.33
CA VAL A 9 -12.40 22.20 -3.98
C VAL A 9 -13.37 21.03 -3.81
N THR A 10 -14.03 20.65 -4.90
CA THR A 10 -14.92 19.50 -4.92
C THR A 10 -14.11 18.29 -4.43
N PRO A 11 -14.69 17.40 -3.59
CA PRO A 11 -13.99 16.20 -3.18
C PRO A 11 -13.59 15.41 -4.44
N THR A 12 -12.28 15.31 -4.68
CA THR A 12 -11.71 14.54 -5.80
C THR A 12 -12.31 13.15 -5.81
N SER A 13 -12.89 12.75 -6.93
CA SER A 13 -13.59 11.47 -7.03
C SER A 13 -12.61 10.30 -6.85
N LEU A 14 -13.10 9.11 -6.51
CA LEU A 14 -12.23 7.93 -6.42
C LEU A 14 -11.53 7.65 -7.76
N GLU A 15 -12.22 7.86 -8.87
CA GLU A 15 -11.66 7.65 -10.20
C GLU A 15 -10.52 8.63 -10.50
N GLU A 16 -10.72 9.91 -10.20
CA GLU A 16 -9.68 10.94 -10.33
C GLU A 16 -8.48 10.62 -9.46
N ARG A 17 -8.71 10.16 -8.21
CA ARG A 17 -7.63 9.74 -7.30
C ARG A 17 -6.81 8.60 -7.90
N ILE A 18 -7.46 7.57 -8.45
CA ILE A 18 -6.78 6.43 -9.08
C ILE A 18 -5.97 6.89 -10.29
N GLU A 19 -6.53 7.76 -11.14
CA GLU A 19 -5.84 8.28 -12.31
C GLU A 19 -4.61 9.11 -11.92
N LEU A 20 -4.73 9.96 -10.89
CA LEU A 20 -3.63 10.77 -10.37
C LEU A 20 -2.50 9.88 -9.80
N VAL A 21 -2.83 8.85 -9.02
CA VAL A 21 -1.86 7.88 -8.51
C VAL A 21 -1.14 7.18 -9.66
N GLY A 22 -1.87 6.70 -10.66
CA GLY A 22 -1.28 6.07 -11.84
C GLY A 22 -0.33 7.01 -12.60
N LYS A 23 -0.70 8.29 -12.74
CA LYS A 23 0.14 9.33 -13.34
C LYS A 23 1.42 9.57 -12.53
N LEU A 24 1.32 9.66 -11.20
CA LEU A 24 2.49 9.84 -10.31
C LEU A 24 3.47 8.68 -10.48
N TYR A 25 2.99 7.44 -10.41
CA TYR A 25 3.83 6.24 -10.60
C TYR A 25 4.51 6.20 -11.95
N LYS A 26 3.77 6.53 -13.01
CA LYS A 26 4.32 6.60 -14.35
C LYS A 26 5.50 7.58 -14.45
N GLN A 27 5.49 8.68 -13.71
CA GLN A 27 6.61 9.62 -13.68
C GLN A 27 7.78 9.08 -12.86
N VAL A 28 7.53 8.52 -11.67
CA VAL A 28 8.61 8.00 -10.81
C VAL A 28 9.32 6.80 -11.45
N LEU A 29 8.60 5.91 -12.14
CA LEU A 29 9.22 4.81 -12.87
C LEU A 29 10.10 5.28 -14.04
N LYS A 30 9.77 6.42 -14.65
CA LYS A 30 10.59 7.01 -15.72
C LYS A 30 11.81 7.77 -15.19
N ARG A 31 11.70 8.31 -13.99
CA ARG A 31 12.67 9.23 -13.37
C ARG A 31 12.85 8.84 -11.91
N SER A 32 13.80 7.95 -11.66
CA SER A 32 14.07 7.41 -10.32
C SER A 32 14.48 8.49 -9.32
N GLU A 33 15.02 9.62 -9.78
CA GLU A 33 15.37 10.78 -8.96
C GLU A 33 14.13 11.44 -8.31
N LEU A 34 12.94 11.26 -8.89
CA LEU A 34 11.69 11.80 -8.33
C LEU A 34 11.14 10.96 -7.18
N ARG A 35 11.69 9.77 -6.92
CA ARG A 35 11.19 8.86 -5.89
C ARG A 35 11.28 9.48 -4.50
N ASP A 36 12.46 10.00 -4.15
CA ASP A 36 12.67 10.55 -2.81
C ASP A 36 11.95 11.89 -2.65
N GLU A 37 11.85 12.67 -3.72
CA GLU A 37 11.06 13.90 -3.77
C GLU A 37 9.57 13.59 -3.52
N LEU A 38 9.02 12.52 -4.13
CA LEU A 38 7.65 12.09 -3.87
C LEU A 38 7.47 11.74 -2.38
N PHE A 39 8.36 10.95 -1.79
CA PHE A 39 8.28 10.62 -0.37
C PHE A 39 8.39 11.86 0.52
N ALA A 40 9.26 12.83 0.20
CA ALA A 40 9.40 14.07 0.94
C ALA A 40 8.12 14.92 0.87
N GLN A 41 7.54 15.09 -0.33
CA GLN A 41 6.30 15.84 -0.52
C GLN A 41 5.13 15.20 0.22
N VAL A 42 4.96 13.88 0.11
CA VAL A 42 3.89 13.18 0.84
C VAL A 42 4.11 13.26 2.34
N SER A 43 5.35 13.09 2.82
CA SER A 43 5.71 13.23 4.25
C SER A 43 5.40 14.62 4.81
N LYS A 44 5.51 15.66 3.97
CA LYS A 44 5.11 17.02 4.34
C LYS A 44 3.59 17.09 4.51
N GLN A 45 2.82 16.50 3.59
CA GLN A 45 1.35 16.51 3.65
C GLN A 45 0.77 15.65 4.77
N THR A 46 1.53 14.67 5.29
CA THR A 46 1.15 13.87 6.47
C THR A 46 1.46 14.58 7.80
N ARG A 47 2.08 15.76 7.78
CA ARG A 47 2.42 16.56 8.97
C ARG A 47 1.60 17.84 9.01
N ASN A 48 1.04 18.16 10.17
CA ASN A 48 0.36 19.43 10.45
C ASN A 48 -0.74 19.80 9.42
N ASN A 49 -1.42 18.80 8.85
CA ASN A 49 -2.58 19.05 8.01
C ASN A 49 -3.80 19.26 8.93
N PRO A 50 -4.37 20.48 8.99
CA PRO A 50 -5.48 20.77 9.89
C PRO A 50 -6.77 20.07 9.47
N ASP A 51 -6.88 19.70 8.20
CA ASP A 51 -8.02 18.99 7.65
C ASP A 51 -7.78 17.48 7.73
N ARG A 52 -8.63 16.81 8.51
CA ARG A 52 -8.57 15.37 8.73
C ARG A 52 -8.74 14.57 7.44
N GLN A 53 -9.61 14.99 6.53
CA GLN A 53 -9.87 14.25 5.30
C GLN A 53 -8.65 14.30 4.38
N TYR A 54 -8.00 15.46 4.25
CA TYR A 54 -6.76 15.56 3.48
C TYR A 54 -5.59 14.84 4.16
N LEU A 55 -5.57 14.78 5.49
CA LEU A 55 -4.57 14.02 6.23
C LEU A 55 -4.69 12.50 5.97
N ILE A 56 -5.91 11.95 6.00
CA ILE A 56 -6.16 10.55 5.60
C ILE A 56 -5.67 10.31 4.18
N ARG A 57 -6.01 11.18 3.23
CA ARG A 57 -5.59 11.04 1.82
C ARG A 57 -4.08 11.07 1.65
N ALA A 58 -3.37 11.88 2.43
CA ALA A 58 -1.91 11.90 2.42
C ALA A 58 -1.33 10.57 2.93
N TRP A 59 -1.92 9.98 3.97
CA TRP A 59 -1.50 8.69 4.50
C TRP A 59 -1.84 7.51 3.59
N GLU A 60 -2.99 7.52 2.92
CA GLU A 60 -3.31 6.56 1.86
C GLU A 60 -2.29 6.62 0.73
N LEU A 61 -1.90 7.83 0.30
CA LEU A 61 -0.88 8.02 -0.73
C LEU A 61 0.50 7.54 -0.25
N MET A 62 0.86 7.79 1.01
CA MET A 62 2.09 7.28 1.61
C MET A 62 2.11 5.75 1.60
N TYR A 63 0.99 5.12 2.00
CA TYR A 63 0.85 3.67 2.01
C TYR A 63 0.96 3.08 0.59
N LEU A 64 0.31 3.71 -0.40
CA LEU A 64 0.46 3.34 -1.80
C LEU A 64 1.93 3.39 -2.22
N CYS A 65 2.62 4.52 -1.96
CA CYS A 65 4.05 4.72 -2.28
C CYS A 65 4.93 3.62 -1.70
N ALA A 66 4.80 3.38 -0.39
CA ALA A 66 5.53 2.35 0.33
C ALA A 66 5.27 0.93 -0.19
N SER A 67 4.05 0.67 -0.69
CA SER A 67 3.65 -0.63 -1.22
C SER A 67 4.26 -0.94 -2.59
N CYS A 68 4.63 0.09 -3.35
CA CYS A 68 5.17 -0.10 -4.70
C CYS A 68 6.68 -0.01 -4.77
N MET A 69 7.29 0.80 -3.90
CA MET A 69 8.73 1.04 -3.94
C MET A 69 9.26 1.45 -2.58
N PRO A 70 10.48 1.01 -2.23
CA PRO A 70 11.18 1.56 -1.08
C PRO A 70 11.77 2.95 -1.42
N PRO A 71 11.83 3.87 -0.45
CA PRO A 71 12.65 5.08 -0.58
C PRO A 71 14.14 4.73 -0.77
N SER A 72 14.97 5.70 -1.16
CA SER A 72 16.42 5.48 -1.16
C SER A 72 16.98 5.26 0.24
N LYS A 73 18.25 4.82 0.31
CA LYS A 73 18.97 4.65 1.58
C LYS A 73 19.18 5.97 2.32
N ASP A 74 19.23 7.09 1.60
CA ASP A 74 19.52 8.41 2.18
C ASP A 74 18.37 8.91 3.06
N ILE A 75 17.12 8.65 2.64
CA ILE A 75 15.93 9.08 3.38
C ILE A 75 15.20 7.93 4.09
N GLY A 76 15.49 6.67 3.73
CA GLY A 76 14.70 5.51 4.16
C GLY A 76 14.68 5.28 5.67
N GLY A 77 15.79 5.56 6.36
CA GLY A 77 15.87 5.51 7.82
C GLY A 77 14.98 6.57 8.48
N PHE A 78 15.05 7.82 8.02
CA PHE A 78 14.24 8.92 8.52
C PHE A 78 12.74 8.69 8.29
N LEU A 79 12.37 8.20 7.11
CA LEU A 79 10.97 7.90 6.78
C LEU A 79 10.44 6.77 7.66
N SER A 80 11.21 5.70 7.82
CA SER A 80 10.81 4.54 8.62
C SER A 80 10.62 4.92 10.10
N GLU A 81 11.52 5.73 10.65
CA GLU A 81 11.41 6.25 12.02
C GLU A 81 10.19 7.17 12.17
N TYR A 82 9.95 8.08 11.22
CA TYR A 82 8.78 8.95 11.22
C TYR A 82 7.47 8.13 11.21
N VAL A 83 7.33 7.18 10.30
CA VAL A 83 6.13 6.34 10.19
C VAL A 83 5.97 5.47 11.44
N HIS A 84 7.06 4.92 11.98
CA HIS A 84 7.04 4.16 13.24
C HIS A 84 6.49 4.99 14.41
N ASN A 85 6.96 6.23 14.55
CA ASN A 85 6.50 7.12 15.62
C ASN A 85 5.01 7.45 15.50
N VAL A 86 4.50 7.69 14.30
CA VAL A 86 3.06 7.92 14.09
C VAL A 86 2.25 6.65 14.38
N ALA A 87 2.73 5.49 13.91
CA ALA A 87 2.07 4.20 14.10
C ALA A 87 1.91 3.78 15.57
N HIS A 88 2.81 4.21 16.45
CA HIS A 88 2.79 3.82 17.88
C HIS A 88 2.43 4.97 18.82
N ASN A 89 2.08 6.15 18.30
CA ASN A 89 1.67 7.28 19.11
C ASN A 89 0.19 7.15 19.52
N VAL A 90 -0.05 7.00 20.81
CA VAL A 90 -1.38 6.83 21.43
C VAL A 90 -2.33 8.00 21.18
N ASN A 91 -1.79 9.21 20.94
CA ASN A 91 -2.58 10.42 20.70
C ASN A 91 -2.97 10.61 19.23
N THR A 92 -2.59 9.69 18.34
CA THR A 92 -2.89 9.79 16.91
C THR A 92 -4.30 9.27 16.63
N ASP A 93 -4.98 9.88 15.66
CA ASP A 93 -6.26 9.39 15.15
C ASP A 93 -6.18 7.90 14.75
N PRO A 94 -7.16 7.06 15.15
CA PRO A 94 -7.10 5.61 14.91
C PRO A 94 -6.94 5.21 13.44
N ASP A 95 -7.57 5.93 12.51
CA ASP A 95 -7.50 5.60 11.08
C ASP A 95 -6.11 5.93 10.52
N ILE A 96 -5.54 7.05 10.97
CA ILE A 96 -4.17 7.44 10.62
C ILE A 96 -3.17 6.44 11.21
N GLN A 97 -3.38 6.02 12.45
CA GLN A 97 -2.53 5.03 13.11
C GLN A 97 -2.54 3.70 12.34
N ALA A 98 -3.72 3.22 11.91
CA ALA A 98 -3.85 2.02 11.09
C ALA A 98 -3.13 2.17 9.73
N LEU A 99 -3.29 3.30 9.04
CA LEU A 99 -2.59 3.59 7.79
C LEU A 99 -1.06 3.66 7.99
N ALA A 100 -0.59 4.24 9.09
CA ALA A 100 0.82 4.31 9.41
C ALA A 100 1.41 2.91 9.70
N LEU A 101 0.68 2.04 10.42
CA LEU A 101 1.07 0.65 10.62
C LEU A 101 1.15 -0.13 9.29
N ASN A 102 0.16 0.04 8.43
CA ASN A 102 0.16 -0.56 7.10
C ASN A 102 1.33 -0.07 6.24
N THR A 103 1.59 1.24 6.27
CA THR A 103 2.74 1.87 5.61
C THR A 103 4.06 1.31 6.12
N LEU A 104 4.22 1.15 7.44
CA LEU A 104 5.43 0.60 8.03
C LEU A 104 5.69 -0.84 7.57
N ASN A 105 4.66 -1.66 7.52
CA ASN A 105 4.75 -3.03 7.04
C ASN A 105 5.09 -3.08 5.54
N ALA A 106 4.47 -2.21 4.75
CA ALA A 106 4.76 -2.08 3.32
C ALA A 106 6.21 -1.64 3.07
N LEU A 107 6.74 -0.67 3.83
CA LEU A 107 8.14 -0.25 3.74
C LEU A 107 9.10 -1.42 4.04
N LYS A 108 8.85 -2.19 5.10
CA LYS A 108 9.67 -3.36 5.45
C LYS A 108 9.65 -4.41 4.34
N HIS A 109 8.50 -4.59 3.70
CA HIS A 109 8.33 -5.55 2.61
C HIS A 109 9.02 -5.06 1.33
N SER A 110 8.76 -3.82 0.90
CA SER A 110 9.31 -3.26 -0.34
C SER A 110 10.83 -3.05 -0.28
N VAL A 111 11.42 -2.85 0.90
CA VAL A 111 12.89 -2.86 1.06
C VAL A 111 13.49 -4.24 0.75
N LYS A 112 12.78 -5.33 1.06
CA LYS A 112 13.23 -6.70 0.77
C LYS A 112 12.93 -7.11 -0.67
N ALA A 113 11.72 -6.81 -1.16
CA ALA A 113 11.27 -7.17 -2.50
C ALA A 113 11.87 -6.27 -3.60
N GLY A 114 12.28 -5.05 -3.25
CA GLY A 114 12.71 -4.03 -4.20
C GLY A 114 11.52 -3.26 -4.81
N PRO A 115 11.81 -2.28 -5.69
CA PRO A 115 10.78 -1.51 -6.37
C PRO A 115 10.04 -2.35 -7.43
N ARG A 116 8.74 -2.14 -7.57
CA ARG A 116 7.97 -2.69 -8.68
C ARG A 116 8.46 -2.13 -10.01
N HIS A 117 8.49 -3.00 -11.03
CA HIS A 117 8.81 -2.60 -12.42
C HIS A 117 7.56 -2.24 -13.23
N THR A 118 6.38 -2.49 -12.69
CA THR A 118 5.09 -2.22 -13.32
C THR A 118 4.29 -1.24 -12.51
N ILE A 119 3.53 -0.38 -13.20
CA ILE A 119 2.57 0.51 -12.57
C ILE A 119 1.47 -0.37 -11.93
N PRO A 120 1.04 -0.09 -10.69
CA PRO A 120 -0.11 -0.75 -10.11
C PRO A 120 -1.34 -0.66 -11.00
N VAL A 121 -2.09 -1.76 -11.11
CA VAL A 121 -3.34 -1.75 -11.87
C VAL A 121 -4.43 -0.99 -11.11
N ARG A 122 -5.50 -0.58 -11.81
CA ARG A 122 -6.59 0.22 -11.22
C ARG A 122 -7.21 -0.50 -10.03
N GLU A 123 -7.42 -1.81 -10.16
CA GLU A 123 -8.05 -2.68 -9.16
C GLU A 123 -7.19 -2.77 -7.89
N GLU A 124 -5.86 -2.78 -8.03
CA GLU A 124 -4.91 -2.76 -6.92
C GLU A 124 -4.99 -1.45 -6.13
N ILE A 125 -4.98 -0.32 -6.84
CA ILE A 125 -5.07 1.02 -6.23
C ILE A 125 -6.43 1.17 -5.53
N GLU A 126 -7.51 0.80 -6.20
CA GLU A 126 -8.87 0.86 -5.66
C GLU A 126 -9.02 -0.01 -4.42
N ALA A 127 -8.55 -1.26 -4.47
CA ALA A 127 -8.61 -2.18 -3.34
C ALA A 127 -7.86 -1.61 -2.13
N LEU A 128 -6.67 -1.05 -2.32
CA LEU A 128 -5.91 -0.43 -1.24
C LEU A 128 -6.63 0.78 -0.64
N LEU A 129 -7.17 1.67 -1.47
CA LEU A 129 -7.89 2.87 -1.02
C LEU A 129 -9.21 2.55 -0.29
N ILE A 130 -9.89 1.46 -0.65
CA ILE A 130 -11.13 1.03 0.00
C ILE A 130 -10.84 0.09 1.19
N GLY A 131 -9.59 -0.37 1.36
CA GLY A 131 -9.22 -1.35 2.39
C GLY A 131 -9.72 -2.77 2.09
N LYS A 132 -9.92 -3.11 0.81
CA LYS A 132 -10.27 -4.46 0.35
C LYS A 132 -9.01 -5.23 -0.04
N LYS A 133 -9.06 -6.56 0.10
CA LYS A 133 -8.06 -7.46 -0.46
C LYS A 133 -8.54 -7.99 -1.80
N LEU A 134 -7.62 -8.19 -2.73
CA LEU A 134 -7.90 -8.86 -3.99
C LEU A 134 -7.78 -10.37 -3.79
N THR A 135 -8.50 -11.14 -4.61
CA THR A 135 -8.38 -12.59 -4.64
C THR A 135 -8.09 -13.07 -6.06
N THR A 136 -7.34 -14.17 -6.16
CA THR A 136 -7.07 -14.84 -7.43
C THR A 136 -7.03 -16.34 -7.22
N ILE A 137 -7.34 -17.09 -8.27
CA ILE A 137 -7.38 -18.55 -8.24
C ILE A 137 -6.07 -19.09 -8.80
N VAL A 138 -5.39 -19.90 -8.00
CA VAL A 138 -4.21 -20.67 -8.41
C VAL A 138 -4.68 -22.08 -8.76
N PHE A 139 -4.44 -22.49 -10.00
CA PHE A 139 -4.71 -23.85 -10.47
C PHE A 139 -3.49 -24.74 -10.27
N PHE A 140 -3.70 -25.92 -9.71
CA PHE A 140 -2.68 -26.93 -9.51
C PHE A 140 -2.69 -27.96 -10.65
N LEU A 141 -1.61 -28.74 -10.74
CA LEU A 141 -1.44 -29.75 -11.79
C LEU A 141 -2.35 -30.97 -11.63
N ASP A 142 -2.91 -31.17 -10.44
CA ASP A 142 -3.88 -32.23 -10.12
C ASP A 142 -5.33 -31.79 -10.36
N GLU A 143 -5.53 -30.71 -11.13
CA GLU A 143 -6.83 -30.10 -11.44
C GLU A 143 -7.55 -29.47 -10.23
N THR A 144 -6.92 -29.45 -9.05
CA THR A 144 -7.43 -28.70 -7.90
C THR A 144 -7.10 -27.21 -8.02
N PHE A 145 -7.76 -26.39 -7.23
CA PHE A 145 -7.50 -24.95 -7.18
C PHE A 145 -7.56 -24.40 -5.75
N GLU A 146 -6.85 -23.31 -5.53
CA GLU A 146 -6.91 -22.54 -4.28
C GLU A 146 -7.14 -21.07 -4.58
N GLU A 147 -8.06 -20.46 -3.84
CA GLU A 147 -8.24 -19.02 -3.85
C GLU A 147 -7.26 -18.39 -2.87
N ILE A 148 -6.36 -17.56 -3.38
CA ILE A 148 -5.39 -16.82 -2.57
C ILE A 148 -5.73 -15.34 -2.54
N THR A 149 -5.54 -14.72 -1.36
CA THR A 149 -5.66 -13.28 -1.21
C THR A 149 -4.33 -12.60 -1.52
N TYR A 150 -4.35 -11.51 -2.28
CA TYR A 150 -3.16 -10.72 -2.55
C TYR A 150 -3.43 -9.21 -2.43
N GLY A 151 -2.36 -8.46 -2.24
CA GLY A 151 -2.36 -7.01 -2.26
C GLY A 151 -1.14 -6.47 -3.00
N MET A 152 -0.95 -5.15 -2.96
CA MET A 152 0.08 -4.47 -3.75
C MET A 152 1.52 -4.85 -3.39
N THR A 153 1.75 -5.32 -2.17
CA THR A 153 3.04 -5.80 -1.68
C THR A 153 3.24 -7.30 -1.89
N THR A 154 2.21 -8.09 -2.20
CA THR A 154 2.33 -9.55 -2.26
C THR A 154 3.22 -9.98 -3.43
N THR A 155 4.28 -10.73 -3.14
CA THR A 155 5.15 -11.32 -4.17
C THR A 155 4.72 -12.73 -4.52
N VAL A 156 5.25 -13.25 -5.64
CA VAL A 156 5.08 -14.67 -5.99
C VAL A 156 5.63 -15.59 -4.90
N ALA A 157 6.72 -15.21 -4.23
CA ALA A 157 7.26 -15.98 -3.11
C ALA A 157 6.26 -16.06 -1.94
N ASP A 158 5.63 -14.94 -1.58
CA ASP A 158 4.60 -14.90 -0.53
C ASP A 158 3.38 -15.75 -0.91
N ALA A 159 2.95 -15.70 -2.18
CA ALA A 159 1.83 -16.51 -2.68
C ALA A 159 2.13 -18.01 -2.65
N VAL A 160 3.33 -18.42 -3.09
CA VAL A 160 3.77 -19.82 -3.04
C VAL A 160 3.87 -20.32 -1.61
N GLU A 161 4.37 -19.49 -0.68
CA GLU A 161 4.44 -19.84 0.74
C GLU A 161 3.04 -20.03 1.36
N ALA A 162 2.09 -19.15 1.00
CA ALA A 162 0.70 -19.27 1.43
C ALA A 162 0.08 -20.59 0.96
N SER A 163 0.19 -20.90 -0.33
CA SER A 163 -0.34 -22.15 -0.90
C SER A 163 0.33 -23.39 -0.32
N CYS A 164 1.66 -23.37 -0.13
CA CYS A 164 2.38 -24.49 0.47
C CYS A 164 1.93 -24.76 1.91
N SER A 165 1.64 -23.70 2.67
CA SER A 165 1.16 -23.79 4.05
C SER A 165 -0.24 -24.38 4.11
N SER A 166 -1.15 -23.95 3.23
CA SER A 166 -2.49 -24.53 3.08
C SER A 166 -2.45 -26.00 2.71
N PHE A 167 -1.63 -26.38 1.74
CA PHE A 167 -1.46 -27.76 1.32
C PHE A 167 -0.96 -28.66 2.47
N LYS A 168 0.08 -28.22 3.20
CA LYS A 168 0.60 -28.95 4.38
C LYS A 168 -0.48 -29.10 5.45
N ALA A 169 -1.31 -28.09 5.68
CA ALA A 169 -2.38 -28.14 6.65
C ALA A 169 -3.50 -29.11 6.21
N ALA A 170 -3.88 -29.09 4.93
CA ALA A 170 -4.86 -30.01 4.36
C ALA A 170 -4.38 -31.47 4.45
N TRP A 171 -3.12 -31.71 4.11
CA TRP A 171 -2.52 -33.04 4.20
C TRP A 171 -2.49 -33.58 5.64
N ARG A 172 -2.09 -32.75 6.62
CA ARG A 172 -2.12 -33.13 8.05
C ARG A 172 -3.53 -33.49 8.53
N ARG A 173 -4.56 -32.75 8.11
CA ARG A 173 -5.96 -33.04 8.47
C ARG A 173 -6.42 -34.37 7.89
N SER A 174 -6.06 -34.67 6.65
CA SER A 174 -6.38 -35.94 5.99
C SER A 174 -5.71 -37.14 6.68
N CYS A 175 -4.42 -37.03 7.03
CA CYS A 175 -3.72 -38.07 7.78
C CYS A 175 -4.30 -38.28 9.19
N SER A 176 -4.72 -37.21 9.88
CA SER A 176 -5.28 -37.30 11.24
C SER A 176 -6.68 -37.92 11.31
N GLN A 177 -7.43 -37.96 10.20
CA GLN A 177 -8.74 -38.62 10.13
C GLN A 177 -8.64 -40.11 9.73
N SER A 178 -7.44 -40.57 9.36
CA SER A 178 -7.17 -41.93 8.91
C SER A 178 -6.54 -42.82 10.00
N LEU A 179 -6.46 -42.31 11.23
CA LEU A 179 -5.97 -42.97 12.45
C LEU A 179 -7.06 -42.91 13.52
#